data_AF-A0A968KK65-F1
#
_entry.id   AF-A0A968KK65-F1
#
_cell.length_a   1.000
_cell.length_b   1.000
_cell.length_c   1.000
_cell.angle_alpha   90.00
_cell.angle_beta   90.00
_cell.angle_gamma   90.00
#
_symmetry.space_group_name_H-M   'P 1'
#
loop_
_entity.id
_entity.type
_entity.pdbx_description
1 polymer ?
#
loop_
_entity_poly.entity_id
_entity_poly.type
_entity_poly.pdbx_seq_one_letter_code
_entity_poly.pdbx_strand_id
1 'polypeptide(L)'
;MAKRIFTSIALLILIAVTSFPVYAAFPGELYDNDEFDFSVPEGLESRVKFWKKVYTQYSTQHAIIHDIDDLNVIYDVVYLGDKPLSSRQRRRKLRPYIRKYKKILRKLARQKDYNNLDYEEERIY
;
A
#
# COMPACT_ATOMS: atom_id res chain seq x y z
N MET A 1 -39.24 20.61 -46.70
CA MET A 1 -39.13 21.60 -45.61
C MET A 1 -39.40 20.98 -44.22
N ALA A 2 -40.49 20.23 -44.04
CA ALA A 2 -40.88 19.62 -42.76
C ALA A 2 -39.84 18.63 -42.13
N LYS A 3 -39.13 17.83 -42.93
CA LYS A 3 -38.13 16.86 -42.42
C LYS A 3 -36.92 17.52 -41.73
N ARG A 4 -36.54 18.74 -42.14
CA ARG A 4 -35.41 19.49 -41.55
C ARG A 4 -35.77 20.07 -40.17
N ILE A 5 -37.03 20.46 -39.99
CA ILE A 5 -37.54 21.00 -38.72
C ILE A 5 -37.60 19.87 -37.67
N PHE A 6 -38.03 18.67 -38.07
CA PHE A 6 -38.10 17.50 -37.19
C PHE A 6 -36.72 17.04 -36.69
N THR A 7 -35.70 17.04 -37.56
CA THR A 7 -34.32 16.70 -37.19
C THR A 7 -33.68 17.73 -36.27
N SER A 8 -34.00 19.02 -36.44
CA SER A 8 -33.47 20.10 -35.58
C SER A 8 -34.06 20.07 -34.17
N ILE A 9 -35.34 19.71 -34.02
CA ILE A 9 -35.98 19.52 -32.71
C ILE A 9 -35.41 18.30 -31.99
N ALA A 10 -35.19 17.19 -32.71
CA ALA A 10 -34.55 16.00 -32.14
C ALA A 10 -33.11 16.26 -31.66
N LEU A 11 -32.35 17.10 -32.36
CA LEU A 11 -30.99 17.49 -31.97
C LEU A 11 -30.98 18.40 -30.73
N LEU A 12 -31.95 19.32 -30.60
CA LEU A 12 -32.09 20.18 -29.42
C LEU A 12 -32.47 19.41 -28.15
N ILE A 13 -33.32 18.38 -28.28
CA ILE A 13 -33.68 17.49 -27.17
C ILE A 13 -32.46 16.64 -26.74
N LEU A 14 -31.65 16.19 -27.69
CA LEU A 14 -30.43 15.41 -27.39
C LEU A 14 -29.39 16.25 -26.61
N ILE A 15 -29.25 17.54 -26.94
CA ILE A 15 -28.33 18.44 -26.24
C ILE A 15 -28.84 18.73 -24.81
N ALA A 16 -30.15 18.95 -24.65
CA ALA A 16 -30.75 19.21 -23.33
C ALA A 16 -30.56 18.03 -22.34
N VAL A 17 -30.60 16.79 -22.82
CA VAL A 17 -30.39 15.60 -21.95
C VAL A 17 -28.93 15.48 -21.47
N THR A 18 -27.95 15.99 -22.22
CA THR A 18 -26.52 15.95 -21.81
C THR A 18 -26.10 17.04 -20.83
N SER A 19 -26.95 18.06 -20.60
CA SER A 19 -26.63 19.18 -19.71
C SER A 19 -27.19 19.04 -18.29
N PHE A 20 -27.86 17.93 -17.96
CA PHE A 20 -28.24 17.66 -16.57
C PHE A 20 -27.01 17.15 -15.81
N PRO A 21 -26.49 17.91 -14.82
CA PRO A 21 -25.41 17.40 -14.01
C PRO A 21 -25.94 16.20 -13.19
N VAL A 22 -25.33 15.03 -13.40
CA VAL A 22 -25.56 13.88 -12.52
C VAL A 22 -24.84 14.17 -11.21
N TYR A 23 -25.59 14.63 -10.21
CA TYR A 23 -25.07 14.71 -8.86
C TYR A 23 -25.12 13.32 -8.24
N ALA A 24 -23.95 12.79 -7.90
CA ALA A 24 -23.87 11.63 -7.03
C ALA A 24 -24.50 12.03 -5.69
N ALA A 25 -25.62 11.43 -5.34
CA ALA A 25 -26.12 11.46 -3.97
C ALA A 25 -25.13 10.66 -3.13
N PHE A 26 -24.15 11.35 -2.54
CA PHE A 26 -23.42 10.81 -1.41
C PHE A 26 -24.31 11.09 -0.20
N PRO A 27 -25.05 10.09 0.33
CA PRO A 27 -25.66 10.25 1.64
C PRO A 27 -24.49 10.51 2.59
N GLY A 28 -24.37 11.75 3.04
CA GLY A 28 -23.46 12.14 4.11
C GLY A 28 -24.01 11.62 5.43
N GLU A 29 -24.25 10.31 5.52
CA GLU A 29 -24.43 9.66 6.80
C GLU A 29 -23.10 9.80 7.53
N LEU A 30 -23.07 10.77 8.44
CA LEU A 30 -22.03 10.88 9.44
C LEU A 30 -22.21 9.67 10.35
N TYR A 31 -21.51 8.59 10.04
CA TYR A 31 -21.42 7.45 10.92
C TYR A 31 -20.79 7.93 12.23
N ASP A 32 -21.58 7.93 13.31
CA ASP A 32 -21.05 8.19 14.64
C ASP A 32 -20.05 7.06 14.96
N ASN A 33 -18.89 7.43 15.50
CA ASN A 33 -17.83 6.45 15.81
C ASN A 33 -18.26 5.39 16.83
N ASP A 34 -19.42 5.59 17.48
CA ASP A 34 -20.00 4.70 18.48
C ASP A 34 -20.74 3.49 17.86
N GLU A 35 -21.09 3.54 16.57
CA GLU A 35 -21.80 2.43 15.89
C GLU A 35 -20.84 1.30 15.45
N PHE A 36 -19.55 1.59 15.28
CA PHE A 36 -18.55 0.62 14.84
C PHE A 36 -17.51 0.35 15.93
N ASP A 37 -17.50 -0.88 16.46
CA ASP A 37 -16.37 -1.36 17.25
C ASP A 37 -15.16 -1.60 16.33
N PHE A 38 -14.24 -0.63 16.28
CA PHE A 38 -12.98 -0.74 15.56
C PHE A 38 -11.94 -1.59 16.32
N SER A 39 -12.40 -2.65 16.98
CA SER A 39 -11.54 -3.67 17.56
C SER A 39 -10.76 -4.40 16.47
N VAL A 40 -9.54 -4.82 16.80
CA VAL A 40 -8.73 -5.58 15.85
C VAL A 40 -9.21 -7.02 15.88
N PRO A 41 -9.64 -7.59 14.74
CA PRO A 41 -10.06 -8.99 14.70
C PRO A 41 -8.92 -9.93 15.10
N GLU A 42 -9.28 -11.03 15.75
CA GLU A 42 -8.33 -12.06 16.15
C GLU A 42 -7.54 -12.58 14.93
N GLY A 43 -6.22 -12.63 15.04
CA GLY A 43 -5.31 -13.05 13.97
C GLY A 43 -4.96 -11.96 12.94
N LEU A 44 -5.49 -10.74 13.07
CA LEU A 44 -5.11 -9.59 12.25
C LEU A 44 -4.21 -8.58 12.97
N GLU A 45 -3.86 -8.82 14.23
CA GLU A 45 -3.10 -7.90 15.09
C GLU A 45 -1.75 -7.55 14.48
N SER A 46 -1.00 -8.54 13.96
CA SER A 46 0.29 -8.32 13.32
C SER A 46 0.17 -7.43 12.09
N ARG A 47 -0.84 -7.67 11.25
CA ARG A 47 -1.09 -6.91 10.03
C ARG A 47 -1.49 -5.48 10.34
N VAL A 48 -2.42 -5.29 11.28
CA VAL A 48 -2.87 -3.97 11.72
C VAL A 48 -1.71 -3.21 12.35
N LYS A 49 -0.93 -3.85 13.22
CA LYS A 49 0.25 -3.23 13.86
C LYS A 49 1.30 -2.83 12.83
N PHE A 50 1.57 -3.69 11.85
CA PHE A 50 2.49 -3.38 10.75
C PHE A 50 2.03 -2.15 9.98
N TRP A 51 0.80 -2.13 9.46
CA TRP A 51 0.31 -1.00 8.67
C TRP A 51 0.18 0.28 9.48
N LYS A 52 -0.28 0.23 10.74
CA LYS A 52 -0.25 1.37 11.66
C LYS A 52 1.17 1.92 11.77
N LYS A 53 2.17 1.07 11.98
CA LYS A 53 3.58 1.47 12.02
C LYS A 53 4.04 2.10 10.70
N VAL A 54 3.72 1.50 9.55
CA VAL A 54 4.08 2.02 8.22
C VAL A 54 3.56 3.44 8.01
N TYR A 55 2.27 3.65 8.24
CA TYR A 55 1.62 4.93 7.96
C TYR A 55 1.89 6.01 9.00
N THR A 56 2.37 5.65 10.19
CA THR A 56 2.64 6.63 11.27
C THR A 56 4.12 6.96 11.42
N GLN A 57 5.02 6.02 11.12
CA GLN A 57 6.46 6.19 11.42
C GLN A 57 7.31 6.48 10.19
N TYR A 58 6.86 6.08 8.99
CA TYR A 58 7.69 6.11 7.80
C TYR A 58 7.10 7.00 6.70
N SER A 59 7.98 7.73 6.03
CA SER A 59 7.64 8.57 4.88
C SER A 59 7.95 7.87 3.56
N THR A 60 7.61 8.50 2.43
CA THR A 60 7.95 8.03 1.08
C THR A 60 9.46 8.00 0.79
N GLN A 61 10.26 8.60 1.68
CA GLN A 61 11.72 8.54 1.70
C GLN A 61 12.25 7.28 2.38
N HIS A 62 11.40 6.41 2.90
CA HIS A 62 11.81 5.13 3.47
C HIS A 62 11.38 3.98 2.55
N ALA A 63 12.17 2.92 2.54
CA ALA A 63 11.79 1.63 1.96
C ALA A 63 11.88 0.56 3.03
N ILE A 64 10.79 -0.15 3.22
CA ILE A 64 10.68 -1.22 4.21
C ILE A 64 10.89 -2.54 3.47
N ILE A 65 11.81 -3.36 3.96
CA ILE A 65 12.03 -4.73 3.51
C ILE A 65 11.44 -5.62 4.59
N HIS A 66 10.37 -6.35 4.28
CA HIS A 66 9.63 -7.18 5.23
C HIS A 66 9.36 -8.57 4.65
N ASP A 67 8.96 -9.50 5.49
CA ASP A 67 8.52 -10.82 5.06
C ASP A 67 7.11 -10.76 4.44
N ILE A 68 6.86 -11.59 3.43
CA ILE A 68 5.58 -11.59 2.71
C ILE A 68 4.48 -12.33 3.47
N ASP A 69 4.84 -13.35 4.25
CA ASP A 69 3.91 -14.22 4.96
C ASP A 69 3.76 -13.78 6.43
N ASP A 70 4.82 -13.27 7.05
CA ASP A 70 4.80 -12.75 8.43
C ASP A 70 5.21 -11.27 8.54
N LEU A 71 4.21 -10.38 8.64
CA LEU A 71 4.42 -8.94 8.78
C LEU A 71 5.06 -8.50 10.12
N ASN A 72 5.26 -9.41 11.09
CA ASN A 72 6.06 -9.11 12.28
C ASN A 72 7.55 -8.98 11.95
N VAL A 73 8.01 -9.60 10.86
CA VAL A 73 9.41 -9.62 10.47
C VAL A 73 9.71 -8.47 9.51
N ILE A 74 10.36 -7.43 10.05
CA ILE A 74 10.94 -6.34 9.26
C ILE A 74 12.45 -6.59 9.18
N TYR A 75 12.91 -6.96 7.99
CA TYR A 75 14.33 -7.18 7.72
C TYR A 75 15.13 -5.88 7.82
N ASP A 76 14.63 -4.81 7.20
CA ASP A 76 15.32 -3.51 7.19
C ASP A 76 14.37 -2.35 6.87
N VAL A 77 14.78 -1.14 7.28
CA VAL A 77 14.16 0.12 6.89
C VAL A 77 15.23 1.04 6.34
N VAL A 78 15.24 1.21 5.02
CA VAL A 78 16.29 1.92 4.31
C VAL A 78 15.86 3.36 4.04
N TYR A 79 16.60 4.33 4.58
CA TYR A 79 16.44 5.73 4.21
C TYR A 79 16.94 6.00 2.79
N LEU A 80 16.06 6.51 1.94
CA LEU A 80 16.29 6.76 0.52
C LEU A 80 16.93 8.12 0.26
N GLY A 81 16.93 9.02 1.24
CA GLY A 81 17.46 10.38 1.11
C GLY A 81 16.35 11.41 0.96
N ASP A 82 16.70 12.69 1.13
CA ASP A 82 15.72 13.78 1.15
C ASP A 82 15.12 14.03 -0.24
N LYS A 83 15.89 13.73 -1.30
CA LYS A 83 15.50 13.94 -2.68
C LYS A 83 14.81 12.71 -3.28
N PRO A 84 13.75 12.91 -4.09
CA PRO A 84 13.09 11.81 -4.75
C PRO A 84 14.06 11.09 -5.70
N LEU A 85 14.12 9.77 -5.57
CA LEU A 85 14.91 8.91 -6.45
C LEU A 85 14.03 8.40 -7.60
N SER A 86 14.57 8.40 -8.82
CA SER A 86 13.98 7.63 -9.92
C SER A 86 13.89 6.15 -9.55
N SER A 87 12.96 5.42 -10.18
CA SER A 87 12.78 3.97 -9.94
C SER A 87 14.07 3.18 -10.13
N ARG A 88 14.92 3.57 -11.11
CA ARG A 88 16.23 2.93 -11.34
C ARG A 88 17.22 3.21 -10.20
N GLN A 89 17.28 4.45 -9.71
CA GLN A 89 18.14 4.82 -8.59
C GLN A 89 17.68 4.12 -7.30
N ARG A 90 16.38 4.09 -7.02
CA ARG A 90 15.79 3.39 -5.87
C ARG A 90 16.16 1.91 -5.89
N ARG A 91 15.95 1.22 -7.02
CA ARG A 91 16.35 -0.19 -7.19
C ARG A 91 17.84 -0.39 -6.98
N ARG A 92 18.69 0.48 -7.52
CA ARG A 92 20.15 0.39 -7.34
C ARG A 92 20.54 0.54 -5.87
N LYS A 93 19.92 1.49 -5.15
CA LYS A 93 20.17 1.74 -3.73
C LYS A 93 19.71 0.59 -2.84
N LEU A 94 18.58 -0.05 -3.14
CA LEU A 94 18.03 -1.16 -2.35
C LEU A 94 18.70 -2.52 -2.64
N ARG A 95 19.33 -2.68 -3.80
CA ARG A 95 19.96 -3.93 -4.23
C ARG A 95 20.91 -4.55 -3.18
N PRO A 96 21.86 -3.82 -2.55
CA PRO A 96 22.73 -4.40 -1.52
C PRO A 96 21.96 -4.94 -0.30
N TYR A 97 20.97 -4.20 0.21
CA TYR A 97 20.14 -4.62 1.35
C TYR A 97 19.35 -5.90 1.02
N ILE A 98 18.69 -5.94 -0.15
CA ILE A 98 17.97 -7.13 -0.59
C ILE A 98 18.91 -8.33 -0.72
N ARG A 99 20.14 -8.14 -1.24
CA ARG A 99 21.13 -9.22 -1.33
C ARG A 99 21.58 -9.72 0.04
N LYS A 100 21.76 -8.83 1.03
CA LYS A 100 22.12 -9.17 2.41
C LYS A 100 21.11 -10.16 2.99
N TYR A 101 19.83 -9.79 3.03
CA TYR A 101 18.80 -10.65 3.64
C TYR A 101 18.54 -11.92 2.82
N LYS A 102 18.63 -11.88 1.49
CA LYS A 102 18.61 -13.12 0.68
C LYS A 102 19.72 -14.09 1.05
N LYS A 103 20.91 -13.61 1.44
CA LYS A 103 22.02 -14.47 1.87
C LYS A 103 21.73 -15.07 3.24
N ILE A 104 21.28 -14.25 4.20
CA ILE A 104 20.91 -14.67 5.55
C ILE A 104 19.81 -15.75 5.49
N LEU A 105 18.69 -15.46 4.84
CA LEU A 105 17.56 -16.39 4.73
C LEU A 105 17.94 -17.73 4.08
N ARG A 106 18.81 -17.71 3.06
CA ARG A 106 19.31 -18.94 2.43
C ARG A 106 20.25 -19.73 3.34
N LYS A 107 21.02 -19.05 4.20
CA LYS A 107 21.86 -19.72 5.20
C LYS A 107 20.96 -20.38 6.25
N LEU A 108 20.01 -19.63 6.83
CA LEU A 108 19.04 -20.13 7.80
C LEU A 108 18.24 -21.33 7.28
N ALA A 109 17.81 -21.31 6.02
CA ALA A 109 17.06 -22.41 5.40
C ALA A 109 17.87 -23.70 5.22
N ARG A 110 19.21 -23.63 5.23
CA ARG A 110 20.10 -24.80 5.08
C ARG A 110 20.66 -25.29 6.41
N GLN A 111 20.57 -24.46 7.44
CA GLN A 111 21.19 -24.70 8.73
C GLN A 111 20.35 -25.69 9.53
N LYS A 112 21.02 -26.62 10.24
CA LYS A 112 20.37 -27.60 11.12
C LYS A 112 20.49 -27.24 12.60
N ASP A 113 21.42 -26.35 12.93
CA ASP A 113 21.76 -25.97 14.30
C ASP A 113 21.66 -24.46 14.44
N TYR A 114 20.69 -23.97 15.23
CA TYR A 114 20.42 -22.55 15.43
C TYR A 114 21.06 -21.99 16.71
N ASN A 115 21.93 -22.75 17.39
CA ASN A 115 22.52 -22.33 18.66
C ASN A 115 23.69 -21.32 18.50
N ASN A 116 24.13 -21.05 17.27
CA ASN A 116 25.22 -20.11 16.98
C ASN A 116 24.87 -19.23 15.77
N LEU A 117 23.81 -18.45 15.93
CA LEU A 117 23.41 -17.42 14.97
C LEU A 117 24.18 -16.14 15.27
N ASP A 118 24.51 -15.39 14.21
CA ASP A 118 24.92 -14.01 14.40
C ASP A 118 23.73 -13.12 14.79
N TYR A 119 23.99 -11.90 15.25
CA TYR A 119 22.95 -10.96 15.68
C TYR A 119 21.88 -10.69 14.62
N GLU A 120 22.25 -10.65 13.34
CA GLU A 120 21.31 -10.38 12.26
C GLU A 120 20.44 -11.59 11.95
N GLU A 121 21.01 -12.79 12.07
CA GLU A 121 20.32 -14.07 11.95
C GLU A 121 19.34 -14.29 13.12
N GLU A 122 19.78 -14.04 14.35
CA GLU A 122 18.98 -14.18 15.57
C GLU A 122 17.80 -13.19 15.59
N ARG A 123 17.96 -11.97 15.05
CA ARG A 123 16.84 -11.01 14.97
C ARG A 123 15.74 -11.48 14.02
N ILE A 124 16.06 -12.34 13.06
CA ILE A 124 15.16 -12.74 11.97
C ILE A 124 14.52 -14.11 12.22
N TYR A 125 15.25 -15.02 12.88
CA TYR A 125 14.80 -16.37 13.21
C TYR A 125 13.89 -16.38 14.45
#